data_AF-A0A329IZK3-F1
#
_entry.id   AF-A0A329IZK3-F1
#
_cell.length_a   1.000
_cell.length_b   1.000
_cell.length_c   1.000
_cell.angle_alpha   90.00
_cell.angle_beta   90.00
_cell.angle_gamma   90.00
#
_symmetry.space_group_name_H-M   'P 1'
#
loop_
_entity.id
_entity.type
_entity.pdbx_description
1 polymer ?
#
loop_
_entity_poly.entity_id
_entity_poly.type
_entity_poly.pdbx_seq_one_letter_code
_entity_poly.pdbx_strand_id
1 'polypeptide(L)' 'MIECGLEPSAYAFICHDEWEAEDEITAEDEEGNVRVVRPASPARDRYGFRMDELLAFIAAGFEARLSALENA' A
#
# COMPACT_ATOMS: atom_id res chain seq x y z
N MET A 1 8.34 13.87 6.58
CA MET A 1 7.53 13.33 7.70
C MET A 1 8.43 12.99 8.87
N ILE A 2 9.34 12.03 8.72
CA ILE A 2 10.30 11.69 9.79
C ILE A 2 11.12 12.91 10.24
N GLU A 3 11.66 13.68 9.31
CA GLU A 3 12.45 14.89 9.61
C GLU A 3 11.66 15.99 10.33
N CYS A 4 10.33 16.01 10.20
CA CYS A 4 9.45 16.94 10.92
C CYS A 4 8.79 16.28 12.16
N GLY A 5 9.28 15.12 12.60
CA GLY A 5 8.81 14.44 13.81
C GLY A 5 7.46 13.73 13.66
N LEU A 6 7.03 13.47 12.42
CA LEU A 6 5.77 12.78 12.11
C LEU A 6 6.03 11.33 11.70
N GLU A 7 5.23 10.42 12.26
CA GLU A 7 5.28 9.00 11.93
C GLU A 7 4.50 8.74 10.62
N PRO A 8 5.16 8.26 9.53
CA PRO A 8 4.50 8.09 8.23
C PRO A 8 3.33 7.10 8.28
N SER A 9 3.48 5.99 9.02
CA SER A 9 2.47 4.94 9.16
C SER A 9 1.21 5.40 9.91
N ALA A 10 1.26 6.52 10.62
CA ALA A 10 0.09 7.12 11.26
C ALA A 10 -0.86 7.82 10.26
N TYR A 11 -0.43 7.99 9.00
CA TYR A 11 -1.22 8.59 7.93
C TYR A 11 -1.67 7.53 6.94
N ALA A 12 -2.99 7.42 6.74
CA ALA A 12 -3.58 6.35 5.94
C ALA A 12 -3.26 6.42 4.43
N PHE A 13 -2.76 7.56 3.92
CA PHE A 13 -2.25 7.61 2.55
C PHE A 13 -0.95 6.83 2.36
N ILE A 14 -0.21 6.45 3.41
CA ILE A 14 0.93 5.52 3.31
C ILE A 14 0.45 4.14 3.73
N CYS A 15 0.41 3.20 2.78
CA CYS A 15 0.02 1.83 3.02
C CYS A 15 1.24 0.91 2.96
N HIS A 16 1.26 -0.09 3.85
CA HIS A 16 2.21 -1.17 3.85
C HIS A 16 1.45 -2.48 4.03
N ASP A 17 1.59 -3.37 3.06
CA ASP A 17 1.02 -4.71 3.09
C ASP A 17 2.15 -5.72 2.98
N GLU A 18 2.06 -6.80 3.76
CA GLU A 18 3.04 -7.88 3.81
C GLU A 18 2.30 -9.21 3.61
N TRP A 19 2.88 -10.06 2.77
CA TRP A 19 2.35 -11.39 2.48
C TRP A 19 3.43 -12.43 2.72
N GLU A 20 3.04 -13.50 3.40
CA GLU A 20 3.89 -14.66 3.60
C GLU A 20 4.08 -15.47 2.30
N ALA A 21 5.05 -16.37 2.31
CA ALA A 21 5.18 -17.35 1.24
C ALA A 21 3.98 -18.30 1.24
N GLU A 22 3.47 -18.60 0.05
CA GLU A 22 2.39 -19.56 -0.15
C GLU A 22 2.92 -20.76 -0.95
N ASP A 23 2.65 -21.97 -0.47
CA ASP A 23 3.00 -23.19 -1.18
C ASP A 23 2.11 -23.42 -2.43
N GLU A 24 2.58 -24.28 -3.32
CA GLU A 24 1.80 -24.69 -4.49
C GLU A 24 0.53 -25.45 -4.07
N ILE A 25 -0.61 -25.06 -4.64
CA ILE A 25 -1.90 -25.71 -4.39
C ILE A 25 -2.25 -26.56 -5.61
N THR A 26 -2.33 -27.87 -5.37
CA THR A 26 -2.70 -28.87 -6.37
C THR A 26 -4.11 -29.43 -6.12
N ALA A 27 -4.81 -29.80 -7.17
CA ALA A 27 -6.06 -30.55 -7.11
C ALA A 27 -5.99 -31.79 -8.00
N GLU A 28 -6.60 -32.88 -7.53
CA GLU A 28 -6.74 -34.12 -8.29
C GLU A 28 -8.09 -34.11 -9.05
N ASP A 29 -8.08 -34.57 -10.30
CA ASP A 29 -9.30 -34.77 -11.09
C ASP A 29 -9.92 -36.15 -10.85
N GLU A 30 -11.11 -36.40 -11.42
CA GLU A 30 -11.81 -37.69 -11.32
C GLU A 30 -11.03 -38.87 -11.95
N GLU A 31 -10.02 -38.59 -12.77
CA GLU A 31 -9.13 -39.55 -13.41
C GLU A 31 -7.82 -39.76 -12.62
N GLY A 32 -7.66 -39.07 -11.48
CA GLY A 32 -6.49 -39.16 -10.60
C GLY A 32 -5.27 -38.36 -11.05
N ASN A 33 -5.41 -37.45 -12.03
CA ASN A 33 -4.32 -36.57 -12.43
C ASN A 33 -4.23 -35.37 -11.49
N VAL A 34 -3.01 -35.07 -11.03
CA VAL A 34 -2.72 -33.89 -10.20
C VAL A 34 -2.48 -32.68 -11.11
N ARG A 35 -3.23 -31.60 -10.91
CA ARG A 35 -3.03 -30.32 -11.58
C ARG A 35 -2.76 -29.21 -10.59
N VAL A 36 -1.83 -28.33 -10.94
CA VAL A 36 -1.55 -27.10 -10.18
C VAL A 36 -2.68 -26.10 -10.41
N VAL A 37 -3.40 -25.76 -9.34
CA VAL A 37 -4.48 -24.76 -9.34
C VAL A 37 -3.91 -23.37 -9.08
N ARG A 38 -2.92 -23.27 -8.17
CA ARG A 38 -2.16 -22.04 -7.91
C ARG A 38 -0.69 -22.36 -7.69
N PRO A 39 0.24 -21.66 -8.37
CA PRO A 39 1.66 -21.86 -8.15
C PRO A 39 2.08 -21.33 -6.78
N ALA A 40 3.20 -21.85 -6.26
CA ALA A 40 3.83 -21.29 -5.08
C ALA A 40 4.22 -19.82 -5.32
N SER A 41 4.14 -18.98 -4.28
CA SER A 41 4.58 -17.59 -4.33
C SER A 41 5.50 -17.25 -3.14
N PRO A 42 6.57 -16.47 -3.35
CA PRO A 42 7.46 -16.08 -2.27
C PRO A 42 6.82 -15.01 -1.38
N ALA A 43 7.31 -14.93 -0.14
CA ALA A 43 7.01 -13.81 0.76
C ALA A 43 7.41 -12.48 0.10
N ARG A 44 6.61 -11.45 0.32
CA ARG A 44 6.81 -10.12 -0.26
C ARG A 44 6.15 -9.04 0.58
N ASP A 45 6.63 -7.83 0.42
CA ASP A 45 6.01 -6.62 0.92
C ASP A 45 5.65 -5.68 -0.24
N ARG A 46 4.76 -4.73 0.04
CA ARG A 46 4.42 -3.67 -0.90
C ARG A 46 4.04 -2.41 -0.14
N TYR A 47 4.63 -1.30 -0.59
CA TYR A 47 4.18 0.03 -0.23
C TYR A 47 3.25 0.60 -1.29
N GLY A 48 2.23 1.33 -0.84
CA GLY A 48 1.24 1.95 -1.71
C GLY A 48 0.78 3.31 -1.21
N PHE A 49 0.12 4.06 -2.09
CA PHE A 49 -0.52 5.32 -1.74
C PHE A 49 -2.04 5.24 -1.92
N ARG A 50 -2.79 5.76 -0.95
CA ARG A 50 -4.20 6.14 -1.18
C ARG A 50 -4.21 7.53 -1.79
N MET A 51 -4.44 7.58 -3.10
CA MET A 51 -4.24 8.80 -3.88
C MET A 51 -5.12 9.95 -3.42
N ASP A 52 -6.39 9.71 -3.09
CA ASP A 52 -7.31 10.77 -2.67
C ASP A 52 -6.85 11.45 -1.37
N GLU A 53 -6.43 10.66 -0.38
CA GLU A 53 -5.92 11.15 0.89
C GLU A 53 -4.55 11.86 0.73
N LEU A 54 -3.67 11.34 -0.13
CA LEU A 54 -2.39 11.97 -0.45
C LEU A 54 -2.60 13.34 -1.11
N LEU A 55 -3.53 13.42 -2.07
CA LEU A 55 -3.85 14.66 -2.77
C LEU A 55 -4.47 15.69 -1.82
N ALA A 56 -5.35 15.26 -0.91
CA ALA A 56 -5.90 16.15 0.13
C ALA A 56 -4.80 16.69 1.06
N PHE A 57 -3.85 15.83 1.48
CA PHE A 57 -2.70 16.24 2.29
C PHE A 57 -1.83 17.29 1.58
N ILE A 58 -1.54 17.08 0.29
CA ILE A 58 -0.79 18.04 -0.54
C ILE A 58 -1.58 19.36 -0.69
N ALA A 59 -2.89 19.28 -0.95
CA ALA A 59 -3.74 20.44 -1.12
C ALA A 59 -3.78 21.33 0.13
N ALA A 60 -3.80 20.74 1.33
CA ALA A 60 -3.72 21.49 2.59
C ALA A 60 -2.41 22.29 2.71
N GLY A 61 -1.29 21.73 2.24
CA GLY A 61 -0.01 22.45 2.19
C GLY A 61 -0.02 23.63 1.21
N PHE A 62 -0.68 23.48 0.06
CA PHE A 62 -0.86 24.59 -0.88
C PHE A 62 -1.77 25.68 -0.34
N GLU A 63 -2.87 25.31 0.31
CA GLU A 63 -3.80 26.25 0.95
C GLU A 63 -3.08 27.08 2.01
N ALA A 64 -2.35 26.44 2.93
CA ALA A 64 -1.62 27.16 3.98
C ALA A 64 -0.62 28.17 3.41
N ARG A 65 0.05 27.83 2.29
CA ARG A 65 0.97 28.74 1.61
C ARG A 65 0.24 29.90 0.94
N LEU A 66 -0.90 29.66 0.28
CA LEU A 66 -1.70 30.72 -0.35
C LEU A 66 -2.25 31.68 0.71
N SER A 67 -2.84 31.15 1.78
CA SER A 67 -3.36 31.93 2.90
C SER A 67 -2.28 32.81 3.55
N ALA A 68 -1.02 32.35 3.64
CA ALA A 68 0.07 33.17 4.14
C ALA A 68 0.45 34.34 3.21
N LEU A 69 0.31 34.16 1.89
CA LEU A 69 0.61 35.19 0.90
C LEU A 69 -0.52 36.22 0.76
N GLU A 70 -1.77 35.77 0.86
CA GLU A 70 -2.96 36.64 0.70
C GLU A 70 -3.22 37.52 1.93
N ASN A 71 -2.72 37.12 3.11
CA ASN A 71 -2.85 37.88 4.36
C ASN A 71 -1.65 38.79 4.68
N ALA A 72 -0.66 38.88 3.77
CA ALA A 72 0.52 39.74 3.90
C ALA A 72 0.28 41.14 3.31
#